data_AF-A0A845JVK2-F1
#
_entry.id   AF-A0A845JVK2-F1
#
_cell.length_a   1.000
_cell.length_b   1.000
_cell.length_c   1.000
_cell.angle_alpha   90.00
_cell.angle_beta   90.00
_cell.angle_gamma   90.00
#
_symmetry.space_group_name_H-M   'P 1'
#
loop_
_entity.id
_entity.type
_entity.pdbx_description
1 polymer ?
#
loop_
_entity_poly.entity_id
_entity_poly.type
_entity_poly.pdbx_seq_one_letter_code
_entity_poly.pdbx_strand_id
1 'polypeptide(L)' 'MMEIKSNQNYGEDPLAVRESDKYQEEYVHPFVDKWDELIDWEGRAEAEGGFFIKKLREHGVKKVLDVATGTGFHSLQLL' A
#
# COMPACT_ATOMS: atom_id res chain seq x y z
N MET A 1 2.45 23.06 -5.06
CA MET A 1 2.42 22.16 -6.23
C MET A 1 3.48 21.12 -6.02
N MET A 2 3.12 19.83 -5.98
CA MET A 2 4.08 18.73 -5.80
C MET A 2 4.61 18.35 -7.18
N GLU A 3 5.93 18.41 -7.37
CA GLU A 3 6.55 17.99 -8.64
C GLU A 3 6.37 16.48 -8.83
N ILE A 4 5.68 16.10 -9.90
CA ILE A 4 5.53 14.71 -10.31
C ILE A 4 6.84 14.29 -10.98
N LYS A 5 7.69 13.54 -10.27
CA LYS A 5 8.85 12.89 -10.89
C LYS A 5 8.35 11.71 -11.73
N SER A 6 8.27 11.91 -13.03
CA SER A 6 7.79 10.91 -14.00
C SER A 6 8.86 9.90 -14.45
N ASN A 7 10.11 10.05 -14.00
CA ASN A 7 11.24 9.30 -14.55
C ASN A 7 11.91 8.44 -13.47
N GLN A 8 11.62 7.15 -13.46
CA GLN A 8 12.31 6.18 -12.61
C GLN A 8 13.75 5.98 -13.13
N ASN A 9 14.75 6.44 -12.36
CA ASN A 9 16.16 6.30 -12.73
C ASN A 9 16.80 5.04 -12.10
N TYR A 10 17.04 4.02 -12.90
CA TYR A 10 17.64 2.74 -12.46
C TYR A 10 19.17 2.68 -12.65
N GLY A 11 19.82 3.78 -13.06
CA GLY A 11 21.25 3.77 -13.37
C GLY A 11 21.62 2.82 -14.52
N GLU A 12 22.89 2.44 -14.60
CA GLU A 12 23.41 1.55 -15.66
C GLU A 12 23.21 0.06 -15.36
N ASP A 13 23.10 -0.32 -14.08
CA ASP A 13 22.76 -1.67 -13.62
C ASP A 13 21.48 -1.63 -12.76
N PRO A 14 20.31 -1.90 -13.36
CA PRO A 14 19.02 -1.86 -12.66
C PRO A 14 18.90 -2.85 -11.50
N LEU A 15 19.69 -3.93 -11.48
CA LEU A 15 19.61 -4.95 -10.43
C LEU A 15 20.39 -4.56 -9.18
N ALA A 16 21.30 -3.60 -9.30
CA ALA A 16 22.14 -3.08 -8.22
C ALA A 16 21.45 -1.98 -7.39
N VAL A 17 20.41 -1.34 -7.92
CA VAL A 17 19.70 -0.26 -7.22
C VAL A 17 18.64 -0.85 -6.29
N ARG A 18 18.99 -1.03 -5.01
CA ARG A 18 18.09 -1.63 -3.99
C ARG A 18 17.97 -0.84 -2.70
N GLU A 19 18.38 0.42 -2.72
CA GLU A 19 18.22 1.31 -1.56
C GLU A 19 16.74 1.50 -1.24
N SER A 20 16.39 1.53 0.05
CA SER A 20 14.99 1.64 0.53
C SER A 20 14.25 2.84 -0.06
N ASP A 21 14.96 3.95 -0.27
CA ASP A 21 14.42 5.19 -0.84
C ASP A 21 14.00 5.00 -2.31
N LYS A 22 14.62 4.06 -3.03
CA LYS A 22 14.29 3.77 -4.42
C LYS A 22 12.89 3.17 -4.57
N TYR A 23 12.45 2.34 -3.64
CA TYR A 23 11.10 1.77 -3.64
C TYR A 23 10.01 2.82 -3.46
N GLN A 24 10.33 3.93 -2.79
CA GLN A 24 9.40 5.07 -2.71
C GLN A 24 9.33 5.85 -4.03
N GLU A 25 10.43 5.96 -4.77
CA GLU A 25 10.40 6.55 -6.11
C GLU A 25 9.63 5.68 -7.13
N GLU A 26 9.60 4.37 -6.92
CA GLU A 26 8.74 3.46 -7.68
C GLU A 26 7.26 3.57 -7.31
N TYR A 27 6.99 4.10 -6.12
CA TYR A 27 5.63 4.38 -5.68
C TYR A 27 5.07 5.54 -6.49
N VAL A 28 4.20 5.23 -7.45
CA VAL A 28 3.58 6.23 -8.33
C VAL A 28 2.52 6.99 -7.52
N HIS A 29 2.98 7.95 -6.72
CA HIS A 29 2.15 8.75 -5.82
C HIS A 29 0.89 9.34 -6.50
N PRO A 30 0.95 9.94 -7.70
CA PRO A 30 -0.24 10.50 -8.34
C PRO A 30 -1.28 9.45 -8.76
N PHE A 31 -0.84 8.20 -9.00
CA PHE A 31 -1.75 7.10 -9.32
C PHE A 31 -2.41 6.58 -8.05
N VAL A 32 -1.65 6.42 -6.96
CA VAL A 32 -2.18 5.99 -5.66
C VAL A 32 -3.09 7.07 -5.06
N ASP A 33 -2.71 8.34 -5.12
CA ASP A 33 -3.51 9.46 -4.61
C ASP A 33 -4.83 9.58 -5.38
N LYS A 34 -4.80 9.45 -6.71
CA LYS A 34 -6.03 9.34 -7.51
C LYS A 34 -6.83 8.09 -7.18
N TRP A 35 -6.16 6.98 -6.86
CA TRP A 35 -6.85 5.74 -6.53
C TRP A 35 -7.50 5.83 -5.14
N ASP A 36 -6.90 6.50 -4.17
CA ASP A 36 -7.51 6.82 -2.87
C ASP A 36 -8.64 7.86 -3.01
N GLU A 37 -8.53 8.82 -3.93
CA GLU A 37 -9.62 9.76 -4.25
C GLU A 37 -10.82 9.06 -4.92
N LEU A 38 -10.58 7.94 -5.61
CA LEU A 38 -11.60 7.17 -6.35
C LEU A 38 -12.07 5.91 -5.63
N ILE A 39 -11.28 5.33 -4.71
CA ILE A 39 -11.67 4.20 -3.88
C ILE A 39 -12.35 4.75 -2.64
N ASP A 40 -13.67 4.63 -2.66
CA ASP A 40 -14.46 4.60 -1.45
C ASP A 40 -13.99 3.43 -0.56
N TRP A 41 -13.27 3.76 0.52
CA TRP A 41 -12.84 2.77 1.53
C TRP A 41 -14.04 2.01 2.11
N GLU A 42 -15.22 2.62 2.15
CA GLU A 42 -16.46 1.97 2.61
C GLU A 42 -16.87 0.87 1.63
N GLY A 43 -17.02 1.20 0.33
CA GLY A 43 -17.30 0.22 -0.71
C GLY A 43 -16.25 -0.90 -0.81
N ARG A 44 -14.96 -0.59 -0.56
CA ARG A 44 -13.91 -1.61 -0.48
C ARG A 44 -14.09 -2.53 0.73
N ALA A 45 -14.39 -1.97 1.90
CA ALA A 45 -14.64 -2.76 3.11
C ALA A 45 -15.88 -3.65 2.98
N GLU A 46 -16.94 -3.15 2.35
CA GLU A 46 -18.14 -3.93 2.02
C GLU A 46 -17.82 -5.09 1.05
N ALA A 47 -17.07 -4.81 -0.02
CA ALA A 47 -16.67 -5.81 -1.01
C ALA A 47 -15.76 -6.90 -0.42
N GLU A 48 -14.78 -6.53 0.42
CA GLU A 48 -13.90 -7.48 1.11
C GLU A 48 -14.62 -8.22 2.26
N GLY A 49 -15.74 -7.69 2.76
CA GLY A 49 -16.64 -8.36 3.71
C GLY A 49 -15.98 -8.77 5.03
N GLY A 50 -14.86 -8.14 5.38
CA GLY A 50 -14.05 -8.45 6.55
C GLY A 50 -13.34 -9.81 6.48
N PHE A 51 -13.10 -10.36 5.28
CA PHE A 51 -12.45 -11.66 5.07
C PHE A 51 -11.18 -11.83 5.92
N PHE A 52 -10.24 -10.88 5.83
CA PHE A 52 -8.95 -10.96 6.52
C PHE A 52 -9.10 -10.93 8.04
N ILE A 53 -9.88 -9.98 8.58
CA ILE A 53 -10.10 -9.86 10.03
C ILE A 53 -10.76 -11.11 10.60
N LYS A 54 -11.79 -11.64 9.92
CA LYS A 54 -12.47 -12.85 10.34
C LYS A 54 -11.49 -14.03 10.40
N LYS A 55 -10.67 -14.20 9.36
CA LYS A 55 -9.66 -15.26 9.32
C LYS A 55 -8.63 -15.14 10.44
N LEU A 56 -8.11 -13.94 10.68
CA LEU A 56 -7.15 -13.68 11.76
C LEU A 56 -7.76 -13.96 13.14
N ARG A 57 -9.02 -13.57 13.36
CA ARG A 57 -9.76 -13.84 14.60
C ARG A 57 -10.03 -15.33 14.82
N GLU A 58 -10.43 -16.06 13.77
CA GLU A 58 -10.61 -17.53 13.81
C GLU A 58 -9.34 -18.25 14.28
N HIS A 59 -8.17 -17.79 13.85
CA HIS A 59 -6.88 -18.35 14.24
C HIS A 59 -6.32 -17.76 15.55
N GLY A 60 -7.07 -16.88 16.23
CA GLY A 60 -6.66 -16.29 17.51
C GLY A 60 -5.43 -15.39 17.42
N VAL A 61 -5.13 -14.84 16.23
CA VAL A 61 -3.93 -14.03 15.99
C VAL A 61 -3.95 -12.77 16.87
N LYS A 62 -2.82 -12.46 17.50
CA LYS A 62 -2.66 -11.30 18.41
C LYS A 62 -1.69 -10.24 17.90
N LYS A 63 -0.81 -10.60 16.96
CA LYS A 63 0.21 -9.72 16.40
C LYS A 63 0.17 -9.88 14.89
N VAL A 64 -0.02 -8.77 14.18
CA VAL A 64 -0.11 -8.73 12.71
C VAL A 64 0.92 -7.71 12.23
N LEU A 65 1.65 -8.07 11.18
CA LEU A 65 2.56 -7.17 10.48
C LEU A 65 2.02 -6.99 9.06
N ASP A 66 1.59 -5.78 8.75
CA ASP A 66 1.27 -5.37 7.39
C ASP A 66 2.57 -4.90 6.71
N VAL A 67 3.09 -5.74 5.81
CA VAL A 67 4.35 -5.47 5.09
C VAL A 67 4.14 -4.61 3.85
N ALA A 68 2.90 -4.33 3.47
CA ALA A 68 2.53 -3.62 2.26
C ALA A 68 1.44 -2.59 2.59
N THR A 69 1.72 -1.75 3.59
CA THR A 69 0.72 -0.86 4.21
C THR A 69 0.08 0.11 3.22
N GLY A 70 0.83 0.56 2.20
CA GLY A 70 0.37 1.61 1.29
C GLY A 70 -0.17 2.81 2.07
N THR A 71 -1.39 3.24 1.76
CA THR A 71 -2.10 4.33 2.46
C THR A 71 -2.73 3.91 3.80
N GLY A 72 -2.62 2.65 4.19
CA GLY A 72 -2.94 2.14 5.53
C GLY A 72 -4.32 1.50 5.69
N PHE A 73 -5.09 1.32 4.62
CA PHE A 73 -6.45 0.76 4.67
C PHE A 73 -6.58 -0.51 5.53
N HIS A 74 -5.80 -1.55 5.25
CA HIS A 74 -5.87 -2.82 6.02
C HIS A 74 -5.37 -2.66 7.46
N SER A 75 -4.35 -1.83 7.66
CA SER A 75 -3.81 -1.55 8.99
C SER A 75 -4.85 -0.85 9.88
N LEU A 76 -5.64 0.08 9.33
CA LEU A 76 -6.74 0.74 10.06
C LEU A 76 -7.89 -0.22 10.36
N GLN A 77 -8.21 -1.11 9.43
CA GLN A 77 -9.26 -2.14 9.61
C GLN A 77 -8.93 -3.15 10.74
N LEU A 78 -7.66 -3.26 11.13
CA LEU A 78 -7.21 -4.16 12.21
C LEU A 78 -7.30 -3.55 13.62
N LEU A 79 -7.54 -2.23 13.74
CA LEU A 79 -7.76 -1.53 15.01
C LEU A 79 -9.16 -1.82 15.59
#